data_AF-A0A2N0UZB3-F1
#
_entry.id   AF-A0A2N0UZB3-F1
#
_cell.length_a   1.000
_cell.length_b   1.000
_cell.length_c   1.000
_cell.angle_alpha   90.00
_cell.angle_beta   90.00
_cell.angle_gamma   90.00
#
_symmetry.space_group_name_H-M   'P 1'
#
loop_
_entity.id
_entity.type
_entity.pdbx_description
1 polymer ?
#
loop_
_entity_poly.entity_id
_entity_poly.type
_entity_poly.pdbx_seq_one_letter_code
_entity_poly.pdbx_strand_id
1 'polypeptide(L)'
;MPLPELKGTLTDIGTEELNHLEMIGAIVYQLTKDLTEDEIKEQGFGDYFVDHTTGIFPQAAAGFPYTAASMQVKGDPITDLHESMAAEQKARTTYDNILRFCDDYDVKDPIRFLRAREVVHYQRFGENLRLLTDKLNEKNFYAFNPSFDKKCFKNELKKKKK
;
A
#
# COMPACT_ATOMS: atom_id res chain seq x y z
N MET A 1 -11.71 2.87 -12.51
CA MET A 1 -12.43 1.65 -12.07
C MET A 1 -13.84 1.55 -12.67
N PRO A 2 -14.20 0.41 -13.29
CA PRO A 2 -15.43 0.25 -14.06
C PRO A 2 -16.61 -0.32 -13.26
N LEU A 3 -16.34 -0.95 -12.11
CA LEU A 3 -17.33 -1.58 -11.24
C LEU A 3 -17.49 -0.79 -9.93
N PRO A 4 -18.72 -0.53 -9.45
CA PRO A 4 -18.96 0.13 -8.16
C PRO A 4 -18.29 -0.59 -6.98
N GLU A 5 -18.33 -1.92 -6.97
CA GLU A 5 -17.76 -2.76 -5.91
C GLU A 5 -16.25 -2.51 -5.78
N LEU A 6 -15.54 -2.50 -6.91
CA LEU A 6 -14.11 -2.20 -6.98
C LEU A 6 -13.78 -0.78 -6.52
N LYS A 7 -14.63 0.21 -6.87
CA LYS A 7 -14.43 1.59 -6.42
C LYS A 7 -14.51 1.67 -4.90
N GLY A 8 -15.55 1.05 -4.32
CA GLY A 8 -15.75 1.02 -2.87
C GLY A 8 -14.53 0.45 -2.15
N THR A 9 -14.08 -0.75 -2.56
CA THR A 9 -12.90 -1.35 -1.94
C THR A 9 -11.64 -0.48 -2.06
N LEU A 10 -11.37 0.12 -3.22
CA LEU A 10 -10.19 0.98 -3.38
C LEU A 10 -10.26 2.23 -2.49
N THR A 11 -11.43 2.88 -2.39
CA THR A 11 -11.57 4.08 -1.55
C THR A 11 -11.54 3.74 -0.07
N ASP A 12 -12.09 2.59 0.31
CA ASP A 12 -12.08 2.13 1.70
C ASP A 12 -10.65 1.80 2.14
N ILE A 13 -9.92 1.00 1.36
CA ILE A 13 -8.52 0.67 1.64
C ILE A 13 -7.64 1.93 1.59
N GLY A 14 -7.77 2.76 0.55
CA GLY A 14 -6.99 3.98 0.43
C GLY A 14 -7.22 4.97 1.59
N THR A 15 -8.40 4.94 2.22
CA THR A 15 -8.67 5.71 3.45
C THR A 15 -8.00 5.07 4.66
N GLU A 16 -8.01 3.75 4.74
CA GLU A 16 -7.32 3.01 5.80
C GLU A 16 -5.80 3.26 5.78
N GLU A 17 -5.19 3.33 4.60
CA GLU A 17 -3.75 3.60 4.44
C GLU A 17 -3.32 4.97 4.99
N LEU A 18 -4.21 5.96 5.01
CA LEU A 18 -3.92 7.25 5.65
C LEU A 18 -3.78 7.09 7.18
N ASN A 19 -4.56 6.19 7.78
CA ASN A 19 -4.44 5.88 9.21
C ASN A 19 -3.17 5.06 9.48
N HIS A 20 -2.77 4.18 8.55
CA HIS A 20 -1.51 3.44 8.68
C HIS A 20 -0.30 4.37 8.64
N LEU A 21 -0.34 5.39 7.76
CA LEU A 21 0.67 6.44 7.73
C LEU A 21 0.77 7.20 9.07
N GLU A 22 -0.38 7.52 9.68
CA GLU A 22 -0.42 8.12 11.02
C GLU A 22 0.19 7.20 12.08
N MET A 23 -0.16 5.90 12.07
CA MET A 23 0.40 4.92 13.00
C MET A 23 1.92 4.80 12.89
N ILE A 24 2.46 4.71 11.66
CA ILE A 24 3.90 4.67 11.43
C ILE A 24 4.57 5.96 11.90
N GLY A 25 3.99 7.13 11.58
CA GLY A 25 4.50 8.42 12.05
C GLY A 25 4.55 8.50 13.58
N ALA A 26 3.52 8.00 14.27
CA ALA A 26 3.46 7.95 15.72
C ALA A 26 4.54 7.04 16.33
N ILE A 27 4.79 5.86 15.74
CA ILE A 27 5.87 4.95 16.17
C ILE A 27 7.22 5.66 16.04
N VAL A 28 7.52 6.24 14.88
CA VAL A 28 8.79 6.94 14.64
C VAL A 28 8.95 8.10 15.63
N TYR A 29 7.90 8.89 15.86
CA TYR A 29 7.92 9.99 16.84
C TYR A 29 8.20 9.49 18.26
N GLN A 30 7.56 8.40 18.69
CA GLN A 30 7.77 7.85 20.03
C GLN A 30 9.20 7.34 20.23
N LEU A 31 9.82 6.82 19.18
CA LEU A 31 11.23 6.38 19.20
C LEU A 31 12.23 7.55 19.21
N THR A 32 11.85 8.75 18.73
CA THR A 32 12.78 9.86 18.55
C THR A 32 12.59 11.05 19.52
N LYS A 33 11.42 11.19 20.15
CA LYS A 33 11.00 12.42 20.86
C LYS A 33 11.88 12.86 22.05
N ASP A 34 12.65 11.95 22.65
CA ASP A 34 13.43 12.20 23.86
C ASP A 34 14.92 11.79 23.70
N LEU A 35 15.39 11.61 22.46
CA LEU A 35 16.78 11.20 22.21
C LEU A 35 17.78 12.27 22.66
N THR A 36 18.80 11.83 23.39
CA THR A 36 19.97 12.64 23.75
C THR A 36 20.98 12.73 22.59
N GLU A 37 21.87 13.71 22.63
CA GLU A 37 22.93 13.86 21.62
C GLU A 37 23.84 12.62 21.52
N ASP A 38 24.13 11.98 22.65
CA ASP A 38 24.95 10.77 22.70
C ASP A 38 24.23 9.58 22.07
N GLU A 39 22.94 9.39 22.35
CA GLU A 39 22.12 8.34 21.71
C GLU A 39 22.01 8.55 20.19
N ILE A 40 21.83 9.78 19.73
CA ILE A 40 21.79 10.11 18.30
C ILE A 40 23.08 9.69 17.60
N LYS A 41 24.23 9.94 18.23
CA LYS A 41 25.55 9.56 17.68
C LYS A 41 25.76 8.05 17.71
N GLU A 42 25.44 7.39 18.83
CA GLU A 42 25.65 5.95 19.00
C GLU A 42 24.77 5.12 18.05
N GLN A 43 23.53 5.56 17.80
CA GLN A 43 22.56 4.85 16.96
C GLN A 43 22.72 5.13 15.46
N GLY A 44 23.69 5.95 15.04
CA GLY A 44 23.89 6.32 13.64
C GLY A 44 22.76 7.20 13.07
N PHE A 45 21.99 7.88 13.93
CA PHE A 45 20.90 8.77 13.54
C PHE A 45 21.37 10.21 13.22
N GLY A 46 22.69 10.46 13.31
CA GLY A 46 23.30 11.78 13.14
C GLY A 46 22.98 12.45 11.81
N ASP A 47 23.06 11.73 10.69
CA ASP A 47 22.76 12.29 9.36
C ASP A 47 21.30 12.76 9.28
N TYR A 48 20.36 11.93 9.76
CA TYR A 48 18.94 12.30 9.84
C TYR A 48 18.74 13.52 10.74
N PHE A 49 19.42 13.56 11.89
CA PHE A 49 19.28 14.63 12.86
C PHE A 49 19.76 15.99 12.30
N VAL A 50 20.83 16.00 11.51
CA VAL A 50 21.31 17.23 10.86
C VAL A 50 20.27 17.77 9.88
N ASP A 51 19.62 16.90 9.10
CA ASP A 51 18.64 17.31 8.10
C ASP A 51 17.26 17.65 8.70
N HIS A 52 16.84 16.91 9.74
CA HIS A 52 15.45 16.88 10.20
C HIS A 52 15.27 16.96 11.72
N THR A 53 16.36 17.04 12.49
CA THR A 53 16.33 16.89 13.96
C THR A 53 15.64 15.56 14.33
N THR A 54 14.54 15.59 15.08
CA THR A 54 13.71 14.42 15.40
C THR A 54 12.33 14.51 14.73
N GLY A 55 12.15 15.47 13.81
CA GLY A 55 10.91 15.68 13.09
C GLY A 55 10.62 14.52 12.12
N ILE A 56 9.33 14.22 11.92
CA ILE A 56 8.90 13.13 11.03
C ILE A 56 8.96 13.60 9.58
N PHE A 57 10.00 13.17 8.87
CA PHE A 57 10.14 13.35 7.42
C PHE A 57 9.87 12.02 6.68
N PRO A 58 8.86 11.97 5.78
CA PRO A 58 8.57 10.76 5.01
C PRO A 58 9.69 10.39 4.03
N GLN A 59 10.48 9.39 4.40
CA GLN A 59 11.52 8.82 3.56
C GLN A 59 11.71 7.33 3.82
N ALA A 60 12.33 6.64 2.87
CA ALA A 60 12.77 5.26 3.06
C ALA A 60 13.96 5.19 4.03
N ALA A 61 14.19 4.01 4.63
CA ALA A 61 15.34 3.78 5.52
C ALA A 61 16.70 4.08 4.87
N ALA A 62 16.80 4.02 3.53
CA ALA A 62 18.00 4.38 2.78
C ALA A 62 18.11 5.89 2.44
N GLY A 63 17.25 6.75 3.00
CA GLY A 63 17.27 8.20 2.82
C GLY A 63 16.58 8.72 1.55
N PHE A 64 15.90 7.86 0.78
CA PHE A 64 15.15 8.32 -0.40
C PHE A 64 13.83 8.99 0.04
N PRO A 65 13.62 10.28 -0.29
CA PRO A 65 12.40 10.98 0.11
C PRO A 65 11.18 10.38 -0.58
N TYR A 66 10.04 10.43 0.10
CA TYR A 66 8.76 10.09 -0.51
C TYR A 66 8.46 11.06 -1.66
N THR A 67 8.10 10.51 -2.82
CA THR A 67 7.71 11.31 -3.98
C THR A 67 6.54 10.66 -4.71
N ALA A 68 5.84 11.46 -5.52
CA ALA A 68 4.77 10.97 -6.40
C ALA A 68 5.24 9.89 -7.39
N ALA A 69 6.55 9.74 -7.62
CA ALA A 69 7.09 8.68 -8.49
C ALA A 69 6.88 7.27 -7.91
N SER A 70 6.65 7.15 -6.59
CA SER A 70 6.30 5.88 -5.95
C SER A 70 4.84 5.48 -6.16
N MET A 71 3.96 6.44 -6.50
CA MET A 71 2.55 6.18 -6.80
C MET A 71 2.41 5.67 -8.24
N GLN A 72 1.94 4.44 -8.40
CA GLN A 72 1.71 3.84 -9.71
C GLN A 72 0.22 3.82 -10.05
N VAL A 73 -0.12 4.38 -11.20
CA VAL A 73 -1.49 4.39 -11.72
C VAL A 73 -1.43 4.47 -13.25
N LYS A 74 -2.16 3.59 -13.93
CA LYS A 74 -2.20 3.48 -15.39
C LYS A 74 -3.61 3.63 -15.96
N GLY A 75 -4.65 3.58 -15.12
CA GLY A 75 -6.03 3.75 -15.56
C GLY A 75 -6.60 2.51 -16.25
N ASP A 76 -5.85 1.42 -16.27
CA ASP A 76 -6.32 0.09 -16.65
C ASP A 76 -6.57 -0.73 -15.38
N PRO A 77 -7.81 -1.18 -15.12
CA PRO A 77 -8.15 -1.89 -13.88
C PRO A 77 -7.38 -3.17 -13.62
N ILE A 78 -7.02 -3.92 -14.67
CA ILE A 78 -6.24 -5.14 -14.48
C ILE A 78 -4.84 -4.75 -14.03
N THR A 79 -4.22 -3.80 -14.74
CA THR A 79 -2.89 -3.29 -14.43
C THR A 79 -2.82 -2.71 -13.02
N ASP A 80 -3.75 -1.80 -12.69
CA ASP A 80 -3.78 -1.10 -11.41
C ASP A 80 -4.03 -2.08 -10.25
N LEU A 81 -4.88 -3.10 -10.40
CA LEU A 81 -5.10 -4.11 -9.34
C LEU A 81 -3.86 -4.99 -9.11
N HIS A 82 -3.13 -5.36 -10.16
CA HIS A 82 -1.87 -6.11 -10.00
C HIS A 82 -0.81 -5.26 -9.30
N GLU A 83 -0.76 -3.97 -9.62
CA GLU A 83 0.11 -3.02 -8.95
C GLU A 83 -0.23 -2.96 -7.46
N SER A 84 -1.50 -2.79 -7.08
CA SER A 84 -1.91 -2.71 -5.69
C SER A 84 -1.61 -4.01 -4.94
N MET A 85 -1.87 -5.17 -5.55
CA MET A 85 -1.47 -6.47 -4.97
C MET A 85 0.05 -6.58 -4.76
N ALA A 86 0.86 -6.04 -5.68
CA ALA A 86 2.31 -6.04 -5.53
C ALA A 86 2.77 -5.05 -4.45
N ALA A 87 2.09 -3.90 -4.29
CA ALA A 87 2.34 -2.94 -3.22
C ALA A 87 2.19 -3.62 -1.84
N GLU A 88 1.07 -4.30 -1.59
CA GLU A 88 0.83 -4.93 -0.27
C GLU A 88 1.82 -6.05 0.04
N GLN A 89 2.24 -6.81 -0.98
CA GLN A 89 3.27 -7.84 -0.79
C GLN A 89 4.64 -7.24 -0.43
N LYS A 90 5.01 -6.11 -1.03
CA LYS A 90 6.23 -5.39 -0.68
C LYS A 90 6.13 -4.84 0.74
N ALA A 91 5.02 -4.18 1.10
CA ALA A 91 4.79 -3.64 2.44
C ALA A 91 4.82 -4.75 3.51
N ARG A 92 4.06 -5.84 3.32
CA ARG A 92 4.10 -7.04 4.17
C ARG A 92 5.50 -7.60 4.37
N THR A 93 6.32 -7.62 3.31
CA THR A 93 7.72 -8.09 3.38
C THR A 93 8.59 -7.13 4.19
N THR A 94 8.39 -5.82 4.04
CA THR A 94 9.06 -4.81 4.86
C THR A 94 8.72 -4.97 6.33
N TYR A 95 7.44 -5.16 6.69
CA TYR A 95 7.04 -5.38 8.07
C TYR A 95 7.60 -6.69 8.64
N ASP A 96 7.62 -7.77 7.86
CA ASP A 96 8.31 -9.01 8.23
C ASP A 96 9.79 -8.77 8.57
N ASN A 97 10.48 -7.91 7.82
CA ASN A 97 11.88 -7.56 8.08
C ASN A 97 12.03 -6.72 9.35
N ILE A 98 11.16 -5.73 9.58
CA ILE A 98 11.15 -4.95 10.83
C ILE A 98 10.96 -5.87 12.04
N LEU A 99 10.04 -6.83 11.96
CA LEU A 99 9.78 -7.79 13.04
C LEU A 99 10.96 -8.72 13.35
N ARG A 100 11.90 -8.90 12.42
CA ARG A 100 13.16 -9.62 12.63
C ARG A 100 14.24 -8.76 13.29
N PHE A 101 14.18 -7.45 13.09
CA PHE A 101 15.20 -6.50 13.57
C PHE A 101 14.82 -5.78 14.87
N CYS A 102 13.54 -5.77 15.22
CA CYS A 102 13.02 -5.07 16.40
C CYS A 102 12.63 -6.07 17.49
N ASP A 103 13.06 -5.81 18.73
CA ASP A 103 12.70 -6.60 19.92
C ASP A 103 11.70 -5.91 20.85
N ASP A 104 11.51 -4.59 20.70
CA ASP A 104 10.57 -3.81 21.49
C ASP A 104 9.12 -4.25 21.20
N TYR A 105 8.40 -4.66 22.26
CA TYR A 105 7.02 -5.09 22.14
C TYR A 105 6.10 -3.98 21.63
N ASP A 106 6.31 -2.74 22.11
CA ASP A 106 5.45 -1.60 21.82
C ASP A 106 5.61 -1.12 20.36
N VAL A 107 6.71 -1.50 19.70
CA VAL A 107 6.89 -1.35 18.26
C VAL A 107 6.37 -2.58 17.50
N LYS A 108 6.66 -3.80 17.98
CA LYS A 108 6.29 -5.04 17.28
C LYS A 108 4.79 -5.21 17.18
N ASP A 109 4.03 -4.87 18.21
CA ASP A 109 2.58 -5.09 18.23
C ASP A 109 1.83 -4.31 17.13
N PRO A 110 2.00 -2.98 16.99
CA PRO A 110 1.39 -2.25 15.89
C PRO A 110 1.93 -2.70 14.52
N ILE A 111 3.21 -3.08 14.40
CA ILE A 111 3.75 -3.64 13.14
C ILE A 111 3.10 -4.98 12.79
N ARG A 112 2.80 -5.86 13.76
CA ARG A 112 2.04 -7.09 13.52
C ARG A 112 0.63 -6.80 13.02
N PHE A 113 -0.02 -5.79 13.59
CA PHE A 113 -1.33 -5.34 13.12
C PHE A 113 -1.25 -4.87 11.66
N LEU A 114 -0.36 -3.94 11.33
CA LEU A 114 -0.19 -3.43 9.96
C LEU A 114 0.11 -4.57 8.98
N ARG A 115 1.05 -5.45 9.33
CA ARG A 115 1.37 -6.65 8.55
C ARG A 115 0.16 -7.56 8.31
N ALA A 116 -0.75 -7.71 9.27
CA ALA A 116 -1.97 -8.48 9.09
C ALA A 116 -2.95 -7.77 8.13
N ARG A 117 -3.01 -6.43 8.19
CA ARG A 117 -3.83 -5.62 7.26
C ARG A 117 -3.36 -5.78 5.81
N GLU A 118 -2.06 -5.77 5.57
CA GLU A 118 -1.50 -6.02 4.22
C GLU A 118 -1.97 -7.36 3.61
N VAL A 119 -2.07 -8.41 4.43
CA VAL A 119 -2.58 -9.71 3.96
C VAL A 119 -4.06 -9.59 3.58
N VAL A 120 -4.85 -8.86 4.37
CA VAL A 120 -6.27 -8.61 4.07
C VAL A 120 -6.40 -7.77 2.80
N HIS A 121 -5.65 -6.68 2.66
CA HIS A 121 -5.69 -5.81 1.48
C HIS A 121 -5.29 -6.55 0.20
N TYR A 122 -4.20 -7.33 0.26
CA TYR A 122 -3.78 -8.20 -0.83
C TYR A 122 -4.90 -9.15 -1.27
N GLN A 123 -5.57 -9.80 -0.32
CA GLN A 123 -6.69 -10.69 -0.60
C GLN A 123 -7.87 -9.94 -1.23
N ARG A 124 -8.22 -8.75 -0.71
CA ARG A 124 -9.31 -7.92 -1.24
C ARG A 124 -9.04 -7.44 -2.66
N PHE A 125 -7.81 -7.05 -2.98
CA PHE A 125 -7.44 -6.73 -4.37
C PHE A 125 -7.48 -7.95 -5.27
N GLY A 126 -7.06 -9.13 -4.79
CA GLY A 126 -7.19 -10.40 -5.51
C GLY A 126 -8.65 -10.77 -5.80
N GLU A 127 -9.55 -10.62 -4.82
CA GLU A 127 -10.99 -10.81 -4.98
C GLU A 127 -11.57 -9.85 -6.02
N ASN A 128 -11.15 -8.58 -6.00
CA ASN A 128 -11.55 -7.57 -6.98
C ASN A 128 -11.06 -7.88 -8.39
N LEU A 129 -9.82 -8.37 -8.52
CA LEU A 129 -9.27 -8.82 -9.80
C LEU A 129 -10.06 -10.01 -10.33
N ARG A 130 -10.44 -10.94 -9.45
CA ARG A 130 -11.30 -12.06 -9.82
C ARG A 130 -12.68 -11.60 -10.28
N LEU A 131 -13.33 -10.73 -9.50
CA LEU A 131 -14.63 -10.15 -9.84
C LEU A 131 -14.61 -9.42 -11.18
N LEU A 132 -13.52 -8.70 -11.47
CA LEU A 132 -13.35 -8.01 -12.74
C LEU A 132 -13.22 -9.02 -13.89
N THR A 133 -12.33 -9.99 -13.78
CA THR A 133 -12.08 -11.00 -14.82
C THR A 133 -13.31 -11.86 -15.10
N ASP A 134 -14.10 -12.22 -14.07
CA ASP A 134 -15.39 -12.89 -14.22
C ASP A 134 -16.42 -12.06 -15.00
N LYS A 135 -16.24 -10.74 -15.12
CA LYS A 135 -17.09 -9.84 -15.93
C LYS A 135 -16.50 -9.50 -17.30
N LEU A 136 -15.29 -9.97 -17.61
CA LEU A 136 -14.61 -9.79 -18.89
C LEU A 136 -14.76 -11.02 -19.80
N ASN A 137 -14.27 -10.91 -21.03
CA ASN A 137 -14.25 -12.01 -21.99
C ASN A 137 -13.19 -13.04 -21.60
N GLU A 138 -13.61 -14.25 -21.22
CA GLU A 138 -12.71 -15.33 -20.81
C GLU A 138 -11.78 -15.84 -21.91
N LYS A 139 -12.13 -15.61 -23.18
CA LYS A 139 -11.27 -15.96 -24.32
C LYS A 139 -10.16 -14.93 -24.54
N ASN A 140 -10.32 -13.71 -24.03
CA ASN A 140 -9.33 -12.64 -24.10
C ASN A 140 -9.63 -11.54 -23.08
N PHE A 141 -9.05 -11.63 -21.89
CA PHE A 141 -9.20 -10.64 -20.82
C PHE A 141 -8.63 -9.26 -21.17
N TYR A 142 -7.73 -9.20 -22.17
CA TYR A 142 -7.02 -8.00 -22.59
C TYR A 142 -7.56 -7.39 -23.88
N ALA A 143 -8.76 -7.80 -24.31
CA ALA A 143 -9.35 -7.32 -25.56
C ALA A 143 -9.64 -5.81 -25.60
N PHE A 144 -9.81 -5.17 -24.43
CA PHE A 144 -10.08 -3.74 -24.27
C PHE A 144 -9.82 -3.31 -22.82
N ASN A 145 -9.66 -2.00 -22.57
CA ASN A 145 -9.58 -1.47 -21.20
C ASN A 145 -11.01 -1.21 -20.67
N PRO A 146 -11.48 -1.92 -19.63
CA PRO A 146 -12.87 -1.77 -19.18
C PRO A 146 -13.20 -0.41 -18.52
N SER A 147 -12.20 0.32 -18.01
CA SER A 147 -12.39 1.70 -17.51
C SER A 147 -12.53 2.72 -18.63
N PHE A 148 -11.86 2.49 -19.77
CA PHE A 148 -11.81 3.42 -20.89
C PHE A 148 -12.84 3.06 -21.99
N ASP A 149 -12.83 1.83 -22.47
CA ASP A 149 -13.68 1.29 -23.55
C ASP A 149 -15.05 0.85 -23.02
N LYS A 150 -15.76 1.77 -22.38
CA LYS A 150 -17.01 1.49 -21.63
C LYS A 150 -18.11 0.83 -22.49
N LYS A 151 -18.14 1.08 -23.80
CA LYS A 151 -19.09 0.43 -24.72
C LYS A 151 -18.81 -1.06 -24.86
N CYS A 152 -17.53 -1.43 -25.03
CA CYS A 152 -17.08 -2.83 -25.11
C CYS A 152 -17.41 -3.56 -23.80
N PHE A 153 -17.10 -2.94 -22.66
CA PHE A 153 -17.39 -3.53 -21.36
C PHE A 153 -18.90 -3.75 -21.13
N LYS A 154 -19.74 -2.75 -21.43
CA LYS A 154 -21.20 -2.89 -21.34
C LYS A 154 -21.76 -4.00 -22.21
N ASN A 155 -21.18 -4.23 -23.39
CA ASN A 155 -21.60 -5.30 -24.28
C ASN A 155 -21.25 -6.68 -23.71
N GLU A 156 -20.05 -6.84 -23.13
CA GLU A 156 -19.68 -8.10 -22.46
C GLU A 156 -20.58 -8.41 -21.25
N LEU A 157 -20.88 -7.40 -20.42
CA LEU A 157 -21.81 -7.57 -19.30
C LEU A 157 -23.21 -8.04 -19.75
N LYS A 158 -23.68 -7.61 -20.92
CA LYS A 158 -24.97 -8.06 -21.47
C LYS A 158 -24.93 -9.52 -21.93
N LYS A 159 -23.80 -9.98 -22.47
CA LYS A 159 -23.64 -11.38 -22.92
C LYS A 159 -23.68 -12.34 -21.75
N LYS A 160 -23.04 -12.01 -20.62
CA LYS A 160 -23.00 -12.83 -19.41
C LYS A 160 -24.30 -12.86 -18.59
N LYS A 161 -25.30 -12.05 -18.96
CA LYS A 161 -26.64 -12.04 -18.33
C LYS A 161 -27.66 -12.93 -19.03
N LYS A 162 -27.32 -13.48 -20.20
CA LYS A 162 -28.14 -14.44 -20.95
C LYS A 162 -27.66 -15.85 -20.61
#